data_AF-A0A0F9MGW4-F1
#
_entry.id   AF-A0A0F9MGW4-F1
#
_cell.length_a   1.000
_cell.length_b   1.000
_cell.length_c   1.000
_cell.angle_alpha   90.00
_cell.angle_beta   90.00
_cell.angle_gamma   90.00
#
_symmetry.space_group_name_H-M   'P 1'
#
loop_
_entity.id
_entity.type
_entity.pdbx_description
1 polymer ?
#
loop_
_entity_poly.entity_id
_entity_poly.type
_entity_poly.pdbx_seq_one_letter_code
_entity_poly.pdbx_strand_id
1 'polypeptide(L)'
;SLFIAWPLLKTSRLLRIVIGCGFWIANPIIISVLLPYEGTLSLNGILFHILYSGIGLDPILVFFPFFLFGTVIGDTLFNVYQIDPSETGFRKTFGYKYLGPTIGIGSILIIFGVFFEYPNFLRRESFSWVFYSLGIDIVFISLLLLLEIFETIKTKKSYKLFFYYSYYSLTIFLAHNILYFLFLEKLGMNIWFFTVVTFIFMTIILRFIYKKWKESASLKVQIKKLGSGITRKIEKRSNKKVNEIATFEHK
;
A
#
# COMPACT_ATOMS: atom_id res chain seq x y z
N SER A 1 7.95 -5.03 -0.93
CA SER A 1 7.41 -4.40 0.29
C SER A 1 6.54 -5.35 1.13
N LEU A 2 5.53 -6.02 0.55
CA LEU A 2 4.49 -6.74 1.32
C LEU A 2 5.01 -7.89 2.20
N PHE A 3 6.01 -8.66 1.74
CA PHE A 3 6.64 -9.72 2.55
C PHE A 3 7.47 -9.17 3.72
N ILE A 4 8.20 -8.06 3.49
CA ILE A 4 8.99 -7.37 4.53
C ILE A 4 8.06 -6.72 5.56
N ALA A 5 6.90 -6.21 5.13
CA ALA A 5 5.96 -5.55 6.00
C ALA A 5 5.07 -6.49 6.83
N TRP A 6 4.94 -7.76 6.46
CA TRP A 6 4.07 -8.72 7.16
C TRP A 6 4.26 -8.77 8.70
N PRO A 7 5.49 -8.87 9.25
CA PRO A 7 5.69 -8.80 10.70
C PRO A 7 5.29 -7.44 11.28
N LEU A 8 5.55 -6.35 10.56
CA LEU A 8 5.23 -4.98 10.98
C LEU A 8 3.71 -4.73 11.04
N LEU A 9 2.91 -5.40 10.20
CA LEU A 9 1.45 -5.27 10.22
C LEU A 9 0.81 -5.76 11.52
N LYS A 10 1.50 -6.64 12.28
CA LYS A 10 1.01 -7.15 13.57
C LYS A 10 1.34 -6.22 14.75
N THR A 11 2.06 -5.13 14.51
CA THR A 11 2.54 -4.23 15.55
C THR A 11 1.59 -3.06 15.80
N SER A 12 1.81 -2.32 16.91
CA SER A 12 1.00 -1.17 17.26
C SER A 12 1.09 -0.06 16.21
N ARG A 13 0.03 0.77 16.13
CA ARG A 13 -0.04 1.90 15.17
C ARG A 13 1.11 2.89 15.36
N LEU A 14 1.40 3.21 16.61
CA LEU A 14 2.47 4.14 16.98
C LEU A 14 3.84 3.59 16.56
N LEU A 15 4.10 2.29 16.77
CA LEU A 15 5.36 1.68 16.34
C LEU A 15 5.54 1.75 14.82
N ARG A 16 4.48 1.49 14.04
CA ARG A 16 4.54 1.64 12.57
C ARG A 16 4.84 3.06 12.11
N ILE A 17 4.24 4.06 12.77
CA ILE A 17 4.54 5.49 12.50
C ILE A 17 6.00 5.80 12.81
N VAL A 18 6.49 5.41 14.00
CA VAL A 18 7.88 5.67 14.44
C VAL A 18 8.88 5.01 13.48
N ILE A 19 8.63 3.76 13.08
CA ILE A 19 9.46 3.04 12.12
C ILE A 19 9.44 3.73 10.75
N GLY A 20 8.26 4.15 10.28
CA GLY A 20 8.13 4.90 9.02
C GLY A 20 8.94 6.19 9.01
N CYS A 21 8.81 7.01 10.05
CA CYS A 21 9.62 8.22 10.21
C CYS A 21 11.11 7.91 10.31
N GLY A 22 11.49 6.85 11.04
CA GLY A 22 12.86 6.39 11.16
C GLY A 22 13.47 6.02 9.81
N PHE A 23 12.73 5.34 8.94
CA PHE A 23 13.18 5.04 7.57
C PHE A 23 13.40 6.29 6.73
N TRP A 24 12.52 7.29 6.79
CA TRP A 24 12.74 8.55 6.09
C TRP A 24 13.95 9.34 6.59
N ILE A 25 14.17 9.39 7.90
CA ILE A 25 15.33 10.07 8.49
C ILE A 25 16.63 9.32 8.17
N ALA A 26 16.59 7.98 8.21
CA ALA A 26 17.75 7.15 7.91
C ALA A 26 18.09 7.11 6.42
N ASN A 27 17.12 7.34 5.53
CA ASN A 27 17.29 7.22 4.09
C ASN A 27 18.45 8.09 3.52
N PRO A 28 18.54 9.41 3.81
CA PRO A 28 19.68 10.24 3.40
C PRO A 28 21.04 9.73 3.89
N ILE A 29 21.09 9.16 5.10
CA ILE A 29 22.32 8.61 5.69
C ILE A 29 22.70 7.33 4.96
N ILE A 30 21.75 6.42 4.79
CA ILE A 30 21.97 5.12 4.15
C ILE A 30 22.39 5.32 2.68
N ILE A 31 21.74 6.22 1.95
CA ILE A 31 22.11 6.49 0.56
C ILE A 31 23.53 7.07 0.46
N SER A 32 23.92 8.00 1.35
CA SER A 32 25.29 8.55 1.35
C SER A 32 26.38 7.49 1.58
N VAL A 33 26.08 6.46 2.36
CA VAL A 33 27.00 5.35 2.66
C VAL A 33 27.03 4.34 1.52
N LEU A 34 25.89 4.07 0.87
CA LEU A 34 25.78 3.02 -0.14
C LEU A 34 26.07 3.49 -1.56
N LEU A 35 25.88 4.78 -1.87
CA LEU A 35 26.10 5.35 -3.20
C LEU A 35 27.51 5.09 -3.76
N PRO A 36 28.61 5.17 -2.98
CA PRO A 36 29.96 4.85 -3.49
C PRO A 36 30.15 3.40 -3.95
N TYR A 37 29.23 2.49 -3.59
CA TYR A 37 29.30 1.08 -3.94
C TYR A 37 28.42 0.70 -5.14
N GLU A 38 27.81 1.68 -5.80
CA GLU A 38 27.01 1.48 -7.00
C GLU A 38 27.80 0.71 -8.09
N GLY A 39 27.21 -0.35 -8.64
CA GLY A 39 27.84 -1.17 -9.67
C GLY A 39 28.92 -2.14 -9.19
N THR A 40 29.21 -2.20 -7.89
CA THR A 40 30.19 -3.15 -7.34
C THR A 40 29.52 -4.47 -6.90
N LEU A 41 30.26 -5.59 -6.99
CA LEU A 41 29.84 -6.91 -6.47
C LEU A 41 30.06 -7.06 -4.95
N SER A 42 30.41 -5.97 -4.26
CA SER A 42 30.55 -5.98 -2.81
C SER A 42 29.20 -6.17 -2.12
N LEU A 43 29.18 -6.63 -0.87
CA LEU A 43 27.94 -6.77 -0.09
C LEU A 43 27.16 -5.43 -0.01
N ASN A 44 27.88 -4.31 0.09
CA ASN A 44 27.30 -2.98 0.07
C ASN A 44 26.71 -2.61 -1.30
N GLY A 45 27.35 -3.02 -2.41
CA GLY A 45 26.82 -2.85 -3.76
C GLY A 45 25.54 -3.67 -4.00
N ILE A 46 25.48 -4.90 -3.46
CA ILE A 46 24.25 -5.72 -3.49
C ILE A 46 23.14 -5.05 -2.66
N LEU A 47 23.44 -4.55 -1.47
CA LEU A 47 22.49 -3.83 -0.62
C LEU A 47 21.97 -2.55 -1.30
N PHE A 48 22.87 -1.78 -1.92
CA PHE A 48 22.51 -0.62 -2.72
C PHE A 48 21.53 -1.01 -3.82
N HIS A 49 21.84 -2.07 -4.58
CA HIS A 49 20.99 -2.53 -5.68
C HIS A 49 19.63 -3.03 -5.19
N ILE A 50 19.52 -3.66 -4.01
CA ILE A 50 18.23 -4.11 -3.46
C ILE A 50 17.39 -2.93 -2.98
N LEU A 51 18.00 -1.97 -2.29
CA LEU A 51 17.27 -0.87 -1.62
C LEU A 51 16.96 0.31 -2.56
N TYR A 52 17.84 0.56 -3.53
CA TYR A 52 17.83 1.73 -4.42
C TYR A 52 17.90 1.36 -5.91
N SER A 53 17.49 0.14 -6.29
CA SER A 53 17.47 -0.30 -7.69
C SER A 53 16.75 0.71 -8.58
N GLY A 54 17.50 1.39 -9.45
CA GLY A 54 17.00 2.51 -10.24
C GLY A 54 16.59 3.69 -9.35
N ILE A 55 17.56 4.53 -8.99
CA ILE A 55 17.37 5.73 -8.17
C ILE A 55 16.14 6.56 -8.65
N GLY A 56 15.90 6.64 -9.97
CA GLY A 56 14.77 7.35 -10.55
C GLY A 56 13.47 6.58 -10.77
N LEU A 57 13.37 5.31 -10.36
CA LEU A 57 12.22 4.44 -10.70
C LEU A 57 11.31 4.05 -9.55
N ASP A 58 11.80 3.99 -8.30
CA ASP A 58 11.05 4.04 -7.01
C ASP A 58 11.83 3.29 -5.90
N PRO A 59 12.76 3.93 -5.17
CA PRO A 59 13.57 3.26 -4.14
C PRO A 59 12.73 2.67 -3.02
N ILE A 60 12.89 1.38 -2.72
CA ILE A 60 12.07 0.67 -1.73
C ILE A 60 12.08 1.42 -0.39
N LEU A 61 13.23 1.94 0.01
CA LEU A 61 13.40 2.60 1.31
C LEU A 61 12.61 3.91 1.44
N VAL A 62 12.48 4.67 0.35
CA VAL A 62 11.74 5.94 0.32
C VAL A 62 10.23 5.70 0.33
N PHE A 63 9.77 4.66 -0.37
CA PHE A 63 8.35 4.36 -0.54
C PHE A 63 7.77 3.45 0.55
N PHE A 64 8.61 2.72 1.29
CA PHE A 64 8.15 1.81 2.34
C PHE A 64 7.39 2.53 3.48
N PRO A 65 7.76 3.74 3.93
CA PRO A 65 6.98 4.47 4.93
C PRO A 65 5.56 4.84 4.46
N PHE A 66 5.35 5.18 3.18
CA PHE A 66 4.01 5.41 2.65
C PHE A 66 3.11 4.20 2.83
N PHE A 67 3.65 2.99 2.58
CA PHE A 67 2.94 1.75 2.85
C PHE A 67 2.59 1.61 4.34
N LEU A 68 3.52 1.89 5.26
CA LEU A 68 3.26 1.83 6.71
C LEU A 68 2.17 2.81 7.13
N PHE A 69 2.24 4.07 6.69
CA PHE A 69 1.21 5.07 6.98
C PHE A 69 -0.16 4.68 6.42
N GLY A 70 -0.19 4.17 5.18
CA GLY A 70 -1.42 3.64 4.57
C GLY A 70 -2.07 2.54 5.41
N THR A 71 -1.27 1.64 6.02
CA THR A 71 -1.82 0.59 6.91
C THR A 71 -2.38 1.14 8.21
N VAL A 72 -1.78 2.21 8.75
CA VAL A 72 -2.28 2.85 9.98
C VAL A 72 -3.58 3.61 9.71
N ILE A 73 -3.68 4.29 8.57
CA ILE A 73 -4.91 4.94 8.10
C ILE A 73 -6.01 3.88 7.90
N GLY A 74 -5.70 2.79 7.20
CA GLY A 74 -6.63 1.68 6.96
C GLY A 74 -7.16 1.06 8.25
N ASP A 75 -6.28 0.77 9.22
CA ASP A 75 -6.69 0.22 10.52
C ASP A 75 -7.51 1.21 11.34
N THR A 76 -7.23 2.50 11.23
CA THR A 76 -8.00 3.55 11.92
C THR A 76 -9.41 3.64 11.34
N LEU A 77 -9.53 3.66 10.01
CA LEU A 77 -10.82 3.62 9.32
C LEU A 77 -11.61 2.36 9.68
N PHE A 78 -10.97 1.20 9.64
CA PHE A 78 -11.60 -0.08 9.98
C PHE A 78 -12.17 -0.08 11.40
N ASN A 79 -11.40 0.39 12.38
CA ASN A 79 -11.87 0.44 13.76
C ASN A 79 -13.03 1.42 13.95
N VAL A 80 -12.98 2.59 13.30
CA VAL A 80 -14.08 3.55 13.38
C VAL A 80 -15.35 2.96 12.77
N TYR A 81 -15.23 2.24 11.66
CA TYR A 81 -16.35 1.56 11.01
C TYR A 81 -16.94 0.43 11.87
N GLN A 82 -16.13 -0.23 12.71
CA GLN A 82 -16.60 -1.27 13.62
C GLN A 82 -17.28 -0.74 14.89
N ILE A 83 -16.84 0.40 15.42
CA ILE A 83 -17.33 0.95 16.70
C ILE A 83 -18.76 1.48 16.56
N ASP A 84 -19.10 2.07 15.41
CA ASP A 84 -20.45 2.57 15.17
C ASP A 84 -20.88 2.28 13.72
N PRO A 85 -21.56 1.14 13.48
CA PRO A 85 -22.08 0.82 12.16
C PRO A 85 -23.26 1.72 11.74
N SER A 86 -23.76 2.59 12.64
CA SER A 86 -24.76 3.60 12.26
C SER A 86 -24.09 4.74 11.49
N GLU A 87 -24.63 5.04 10.31
CA GLU A 87 -24.15 6.09 9.41
C GLU A 87 -24.06 7.47 10.10
N THR A 88 -24.94 7.72 11.08
CA THR A 88 -24.98 8.93 11.90
C THR A 88 -23.83 9.06 12.90
N GLY A 89 -23.38 7.96 13.49
CA GLY A 89 -22.30 7.96 14.48
C GLY A 89 -20.91 8.06 13.86
N PHE A 90 -20.70 7.42 12.71
CA PHE A 90 -19.52 7.59 11.87
C PHE A 90 -19.34 9.04 11.43
N ARG A 91 -20.40 9.69 10.92
CA ARG A 91 -20.38 11.10 10.52
C ARG A 91 -19.95 12.03 11.65
N LYS A 92 -20.52 11.87 12.84
CA LYS A 92 -20.26 12.78 13.98
C LYS A 92 -18.87 12.55 14.58
N THR A 93 -18.43 11.29 14.68
CA THR A 93 -17.17 10.93 15.31
C THR A 93 -15.98 11.11 14.37
N PHE A 94 -16.13 10.84 13.07
CA PHE A 94 -15.06 10.90 12.09
C PHE A 94 -15.00 12.24 11.34
N GLY A 95 -16.17 12.76 10.95
CA GLY A 95 -16.34 13.93 10.08
C GLY A 95 -15.74 15.23 10.61
N TYR A 96 -15.92 15.55 11.89
CA TYR A 96 -15.39 16.79 12.46
C TYR A 96 -14.16 16.58 13.33
N LYS A 97 -14.08 15.46 14.07
CA LYS A 97 -12.99 15.23 15.03
C LYS A 97 -11.68 14.80 14.39
N TYR A 98 -11.72 14.05 13.28
CA TYR A 98 -10.51 13.50 12.64
C TYR A 98 -10.25 14.07 11.25
N LEU A 99 -11.29 14.37 10.47
CA LEU A 99 -11.15 14.89 9.11
C LEU A 99 -10.61 16.33 9.05
N GLY A 100 -11.09 17.23 9.93
CA GLY A 100 -10.55 18.59 10.00
C GLY A 100 -9.05 18.62 10.31
N PRO A 101 -8.59 17.97 11.40
CA PRO A 101 -7.16 17.91 11.72
C PRO A 101 -6.32 17.22 10.64
N THR A 102 -6.81 16.15 10.00
CA THR A 102 -6.05 15.48 8.92
C THR A 102 -5.88 16.37 7.69
N ILE A 103 -6.90 17.10 7.27
CA ILE A 103 -6.78 18.10 6.19
C ILE A 103 -5.79 19.20 6.57
N GLY A 104 -5.85 19.70 7.81
CA GLY A 104 -4.92 20.70 8.32
C GLY A 104 -3.47 20.21 8.29
N ILE A 105 -3.20 19.01 8.82
CA ILE A 105 -1.88 18.38 8.81
C ILE A 105 -1.40 18.16 7.36
N GLY A 106 -2.25 17.62 6.48
CA GLY A 106 -1.91 17.41 5.08
C GLY A 106 -1.56 18.71 4.36
N SER A 107 -2.30 19.79 4.63
CA SER A 107 -2.04 21.12 4.06
C SER A 107 -0.71 21.70 4.55
N ILE A 108 -0.41 21.57 5.85
CA ILE A 108 0.89 21.98 6.43
C ILE A 108 2.03 21.19 5.78
N LEU A 109 1.85 19.89 5.57
CA LEU A 109 2.85 19.03 4.92
C LEU A 109 3.11 19.44 3.46
N ILE A 110 2.05 19.81 2.71
CA ILE A 110 2.18 20.32 1.34
C ILE A 110 3.00 21.61 1.34
N ILE A 111 2.64 22.58 2.20
CA ILE A 111 3.34 23.87 2.30
C ILE A 111 4.80 23.62 2.67
N PHE A 112 5.05 22.83 3.72
CA PHE A 112 6.39 22.47 4.14
C PHE A 112 7.19 21.82 3.01
N GLY A 113 6.62 20.83 2.33
CA GLY A 113 7.25 20.17 1.20
C GLY A 113 7.63 21.14 0.09
N VAL A 114 6.73 22.06 -0.29
CA VAL A 114 7.00 23.07 -1.34
C VAL A 114 8.13 24.02 -0.95
N PHE A 115 8.18 24.49 0.30
CA PHE A 115 9.14 25.51 0.73
C PHE A 115 10.50 24.98 1.19
N PHE A 116 10.57 23.77 1.76
CA PHE A 116 11.79 23.25 2.42
C PHE A 116 12.97 23.05 1.46
N GLU A 117 12.74 22.70 0.20
CA GLU A 117 13.78 22.56 -0.83
C GLU A 117 13.29 23.00 -2.22
N TYR A 118 12.67 24.18 -2.34
CA TYR A 118 12.18 24.66 -3.64
C TYR A 118 13.32 24.77 -4.68
N PRO A 119 13.17 24.29 -5.94
CA PRO A 119 12.01 23.65 -6.57
C PRO A 119 12.06 22.10 -6.60
N ASN A 120 12.91 21.48 -5.77
CA ASN A 120 13.12 20.02 -5.76
C ASN A 120 11.91 19.22 -5.25
N PHE A 121 10.84 19.86 -4.78
CA PHE A 121 9.60 19.20 -4.36
C PHE A 121 8.91 18.40 -5.46
N LEU A 122 9.28 18.59 -6.73
CA LEU A 122 8.80 17.80 -7.87
C LEU A 122 9.70 16.61 -8.23
N ARG A 123 10.91 16.54 -7.68
CA ARG A 123 11.85 15.43 -7.91
C ARG A 123 11.52 14.29 -6.95
N ARG A 124 11.06 13.15 -7.48
CA ARG A 124 10.56 12.00 -6.69
C ARG A 124 11.51 11.46 -5.61
N GLU A 125 12.80 11.68 -5.79
CA GLU A 125 13.85 11.22 -4.88
C GLU A 125 14.13 12.18 -3.73
N SER A 126 13.62 13.42 -3.79
CA SER A 126 13.93 14.44 -2.80
C SER A 126 13.14 14.22 -1.51
N PHE A 127 13.76 14.63 -0.40
CA PHE A 127 13.08 14.62 0.89
C PHE A 127 11.85 15.55 0.86
N SER A 128 11.97 16.71 0.23
CA SER A 128 10.87 17.65 0.02
C SER A 128 9.67 17.03 -0.74
N TRP A 129 9.91 16.21 -1.77
CA TRP A 129 8.84 15.50 -2.50
C TRP A 129 8.09 14.50 -1.62
N VAL A 130 8.77 13.84 -0.68
CA VAL A 130 8.13 12.88 0.24
C VAL A 130 7.08 13.56 1.12
N PHE A 131 7.39 14.71 1.73
CA PHE A 131 6.43 15.44 2.56
C PHE A 131 5.30 16.04 1.72
N TYR A 132 5.64 16.58 0.55
CA TYR A 132 4.66 17.11 -0.39
C TYR A 132 3.65 16.04 -0.85
N SER A 133 4.14 14.88 -1.31
CA SER A 133 3.30 13.78 -1.78
C SER A 133 2.46 13.16 -0.65
N LEU A 134 3.03 12.97 0.54
CA LEU A 134 2.27 12.51 1.71
C LEU A 134 1.15 13.49 2.07
N GLY A 135 1.45 14.79 2.04
CA GLY A 135 0.46 15.84 2.28
C GLY A 135 -0.69 15.78 1.28
N ILE A 136 -0.38 15.62 -0.02
CA ILE A 136 -1.39 15.41 -1.08
C ILE A 136 -2.22 14.16 -0.80
N ASP A 137 -1.60 13.02 -0.50
CA ASP A 137 -2.30 11.77 -0.24
C ASP A 137 -3.27 11.90 0.94
N ILE A 138 -2.84 12.54 2.04
CA ILE A 138 -3.68 12.79 3.21
C ILE A 138 -4.86 13.68 2.85
N VAL A 139 -4.62 14.82 2.18
CA VAL A 139 -5.69 15.74 1.77
C VAL A 139 -6.66 15.04 0.81
N PHE A 140 -6.15 14.28 -0.15
CA PHE A 140 -6.96 13.57 -1.13
C PHE A 140 -7.84 12.49 -0.50
N ILE A 141 -7.27 11.65 0.37
CA ILE A 141 -8.04 10.65 1.13
C ILE A 141 -9.09 11.33 1.99
N SER A 142 -8.74 12.42 2.68
CA SER A 142 -9.70 13.18 3.50
C SER A 142 -10.83 13.77 2.66
N LEU A 143 -10.55 14.30 1.47
CA LEU A 143 -11.57 14.78 0.54
C LEU A 143 -12.51 13.64 0.07
N LEU A 144 -11.96 12.47 -0.25
CA LEU A 144 -12.77 11.31 -0.63
C LEU A 144 -13.71 10.87 0.50
N LEU A 145 -13.20 10.82 1.73
CA LEU A 145 -13.98 10.48 2.92
C LEU A 145 -15.04 11.55 3.23
N LEU A 146 -14.73 12.82 2.96
CA LEU A 146 -15.68 13.92 3.08
C LEU A 146 -16.83 13.75 2.07
N LEU A 147 -16.53 13.41 0.82
CA LEU A 147 -17.56 13.11 -0.20
C LEU A 147 -18.44 11.92 0.19
N GLU A 148 -17.85 10.87 0.78
CA GLU A 148 -18.58 9.72 1.32
C GLU A 148 -19.49 10.14 2.49
N ILE A 149 -18.96 10.92 3.44
CA ILE A 149 -19.69 11.44 4.59
C ILE A 149 -20.85 12.33 4.17
N PHE A 150 -20.70 13.24 3.22
CA PHE A 150 -21.80 14.13 2.84
C PHE A 150 -22.89 13.44 2.01
N GLU A 151 -22.74 12.14 1.70
CA GLU A 151 -23.65 11.36 0.84
C GLU A 151 -24.05 12.10 -0.45
N THR A 152 -23.27 13.10 -0.90
CA THR A 152 -23.58 13.93 -2.06
C THR A 152 -23.78 13.06 -3.31
N ILE A 153 -23.19 11.86 -3.28
CA ILE A 153 -23.41 10.80 -4.25
C ILE A 153 -24.03 9.60 -3.53
N LYS A 154 -25.38 9.52 -3.49
CA LYS A 154 -26.11 8.31 -3.06
C LYS A 154 -25.88 7.17 -4.07
N THR A 155 -24.72 6.53 -4.04
CA THR A 155 -24.46 5.37 -4.89
C THR A 155 -25.14 4.12 -4.33
N LYS A 156 -26.43 3.93 -4.65
CA LYS A 156 -27.13 2.65 -4.47
C LYS A 156 -26.41 1.47 -5.16
N LYS A 157 -25.46 1.75 -6.06
CA LYS A 157 -24.52 0.77 -6.62
C LYS A 157 -23.17 0.91 -5.93
N SER A 158 -22.91 0.01 -4.97
CA SER A 158 -21.56 -0.34 -4.52
C SER A 158 -20.59 -0.31 -5.71
N TYR A 159 -19.54 0.50 -5.63
CA TYR A 159 -18.60 0.75 -6.71
C TYR A 159 -17.89 -0.54 -7.15
N LYS A 160 -18.50 -1.28 -8.09
CA LYS A 160 -17.96 -2.52 -8.66
C LYS A 160 -16.57 -2.33 -9.27
N LEU A 161 -16.24 -1.12 -9.72
CA LEU A 161 -14.95 -0.81 -10.33
C LEU A 161 -13.79 -0.98 -9.33
N PHE A 162 -13.82 -0.28 -8.21
CA PHE A 162 -12.79 -0.40 -7.17
C PHE A 162 -12.73 -1.81 -6.58
N PHE A 163 -13.88 -2.48 -6.50
CA PHE A 163 -13.92 -3.88 -6.10
C PHE A 163 -13.06 -4.77 -7.01
N TYR A 164 -13.16 -4.66 -8.34
CA TYR A 164 -12.36 -5.47 -9.26
C TYR A 164 -10.86 -5.16 -9.14
N TYR A 165 -10.48 -3.89 -9.04
CA TYR A 165 -9.08 -3.48 -8.87
C TYR A 165 -8.49 -3.97 -7.55
N SER A 166 -9.23 -3.89 -6.45
CA SER A 166 -8.79 -4.39 -5.13
C SER A 166 -8.70 -5.93 -5.10
N TYR A 167 -9.64 -6.60 -5.76
CA TYR A 167 -9.70 -8.06 -5.80
C TYR A 167 -8.55 -8.70 -6.61
N TYR A 168 -8.13 -8.04 -7.69
CA TYR A 168 -7.06 -8.50 -8.59
C TYR A 168 -5.76 -7.69 -8.48
N SER A 169 -5.59 -6.87 -7.44
CA SER A 169 -4.47 -5.92 -7.34
C SER A 169 -3.09 -6.56 -7.54
N LEU A 170 -2.85 -7.73 -6.93
CA LEU A 170 -1.59 -8.46 -7.08
C LEU A 170 -1.41 -9.02 -8.51
N THR A 171 -2.48 -9.52 -9.11
CA THR A 171 -2.46 -10.02 -10.49
C THR A 171 -2.20 -8.88 -11.47
N ILE A 172 -2.85 -7.73 -11.28
CA ILE A 172 -2.65 -6.52 -12.09
C ILE A 172 -1.21 -6.02 -11.94
N PHE A 173 -0.68 -5.97 -10.72
CA PHE A 173 0.70 -5.55 -10.46
C PHE A 173 1.70 -6.43 -11.22
N LEU A 174 1.57 -7.75 -11.13
CA LEU A 174 2.46 -8.66 -11.87
C LEU A 174 2.27 -8.56 -13.39
N ALA A 175 1.02 -8.45 -13.85
CA ALA A 175 0.74 -8.25 -15.27
C ALA A 175 1.34 -6.93 -15.78
N HIS A 176 1.36 -5.88 -14.97
CA HIS A 176 1.97 -4.60 -15.32
C HIS A 176 3.49 -4.72 -15.53
N ASN A 177 4.17 -5.51 -14.69
CA ASN A 177 5.60 -5.80 -14.86
C ASN A 177 5.88 -6.60 -16.15
N ILE A 178 4.97 -7.50 -16.55
CA ILE A 178 5.08 -8.21 -17.83
C ILE A 178 4.80 -7.26 -19.01
N LEU A 179 3.79 -6.41 -18.89
CA LEU A 179 3.41 -5.41 -19.90
C LEU A 179 4.52 -4.38 -20.14
N TYR A 180 5.32 -4.05 -19.12
CA TYR A 180 6.48 -3.17 -19.27
C TYR A 180 7.41 -3.60 -20.43
N PHE A 181 7.68 -4.90 -20.56
CA PHE A 181 8.52 -5.43 -21.64
C PHE A 181 7.91 -5.26 -23.04
N LEU A 182 6.57 -5.17 -23.14
CA LEU A 182 5.88 -4.96 -24.42
C LEU A 182 5.93 -3.49 -24.88
N PHE A 183 6.15 -2.56 -23.95
CA PHE A 183 6.16 -1.12 -24.21
C PHE A 183 7.53 -0.47 -23.99
N LEU A 184 8.59 -1.28 -23.85
CA LEU A 184 9.95 -0.80 -23.72
C LEU A 184 10.29 0.14 -24.90
N GLU A 185 10.79 1.35 -24.58
CA GLU A 185 11.24 2.37 -25.53
C GLU A 185 10.18 3.00 -26.46
N LYS A 186 8.89 2.62 -26.36
CA LYS A 186 7.82 3.12 -27.27
C LYS A 186 6.96 4.25 -26.69
N LEU A 187 7.39 4.88 -25.61
CA LEU A 187 6.57 5.84 -24.87
C LEU A 187 6.93 7.29 -25.21
N GLY A 188 6.13 7.92 -26.09
CA GLY A 188 6.21 9.36 -26.41
C GLY A 188 5.24 10.23 -25.58
N MET A 189 5.18 11.53 -25.88
CA MET A 189 4.35 12.54 -25.16
C MET A 189 2.85 12.22 -25.09
N ASN A 190 2.31 11.37 -25.97
CA ASN A 190 0.90 10.96 -25.97
C ASN A 190 0.56 9.86 -24.95
N ILE A 191 1.47 9.53 -24.04
CA ILE A 191 1.31 8.43 -23.07
C ILE A 191 0.01 8.55 -22.27
N TRP A 192 -0.40 9.77 -21.90
CA TRP A 192 -1.59 10.01 -21.08
C TRP A 192 -2.87 9.47 -21.73
N PHE A 193 -3.03 9.64 -23.04
CA PHE A 193 -4.18 9.11 -23.77
C PHE A 193 -4.17 7.58 -23.75
N PHE A 194 -3.01 6.96 -24.03
CA PHE A 194 -2.84 5.51 -23.96
C PHE A 194 -3.06 4.96 -22.56
N THR A 195 -2.64 5.67 -21.51
CA THR A 195 -2.88 5.29 -20.11
C THR A 195 -4.38 5.25 -19.81
N VAL A 196 -5.14 6.27 -20.21
CA VAL A 196 -6.61 6.32 -20.01
C VAL A 196 -7.29 5.17 -20.76
N VAL A 197 -6.94 4.96 -22.03
CA VAL A 197 -7.48 3.85 -22.83
C VAL A 197 -7.15 2.49 -22.21
N THR A 198 -5.90 2.30 -21.78
CA THR A 198 -5.46 1.06 -21.10
C THR A 198 -6.23 0.85 -19.81
N PHE A 199 -6.49 1.90 -19.03
CA PHE A 199 -7.25 1.80 -17.79
C PHE A 199 -8.70 1.35 -18.02
N ILE A 200 -9.37 1.91 -19.03
CA ILE A 200 -10.71 1.50 -19.43
C ILE A 200 -10.71 0.05 -19.91
N PHE A 201 -9.76 -0.33 -20.77
CA PHE A 201 -9.66 -1.68 -21.30
C PHE A 201 -9.38 -2.72 -20.21
N MET A 202 -8.46 -2.41 -19.29
CA MET A 202 -8.17 -3.24 -18.11
C MET A 202 -9.41 -3.42 -17.23
N THR A 203 -10.21 -2.37 -17.02
CA THR A 203 -11.46 -2.48 -16.27
C THR A 203 -12.43 -3.49 -16.91
N ILE A 204 -12.56 -3.45 -18.24
CA ILE A 204 -13.41 -4.37 -19.00
C ILE A 204 -12.89 -5.81 -18.89
N ILE A 205 -11.59 -6.01 -19.07
CA ILE A 205 -10.93 -7.31 -18.92
C ILE A 205 -11.18 -7.88 -17.52
N LEU A 206 -10.91 -7.10 -16.46
CA LEU A 206 -11.08 -7.53 -15.08
C LEU A 206 -12.53 -7.93 -14.79
N ARG A 207 -13.50 -7.19 -15.33
CA ARG A 207 -14.93 -7.54 -15.22
C ARG A 207 -15.24 -8.87 -15.91
N PHE A 208 -14.64 -9.14 -17.07
CA PHE A 208 -14.81 -10.41 -17.78
C PHE A 208 -14.16 -11.58 -17.03
N ILE A 209 -12.93 -11.39 -16.55
CA ILE A 209 -12.20 -12.35 -15.71
C ILE A 209 -13.02 -12.66 -14.45
N TYR A 210 -13.58 -11.64 -13.80
CA TYR A 210 -14.43 -11.86 -12.63
C TYR A 210 -15.66 -12.69 -12.94
N LYS A 211 -16.37 -12.39 -14.05
CA LYS A 211 -17.58 -13.12 -14.45
C LYS A 211 -17.28 -14.58 -14.81
N LYS A 212 -16.15 -14.84 -15.48
CA LYS A 212 -15.82 -16.17 -16.00
C LYS A 212 -15.04 -17.02 -15.00
N TRP A 213 -14.02 -16.45 -14.35
CA TRP A 213 -13.00 -17.17 -13.56
C TRP A 213 -13.05 -16.82 -12.07
N LYS A 214 -13.66 -15.70 -11.68
CA LYS A 214 -13.90 -15.31 -10.28
C LYS A 214 -12.65 -15.50 -9.40
N GLU A 215 -12.69 -16.42 -8.45
CA GLU A 215 -11.63 -16.67 -7.47
C GLU A 215 -10.38 -17.33 -8.06
N SER A 216 -10.49 -18.08 -9.15
CA SER A 216 -9.36 -18.83 -9.69
C SER A 216 -8.32 -17.94 -10.37
N ALA A 217 -8.69 -16.73 -10.82
CA ALA A 217 -7.77 -15.80 -11.47
C ALA A 217 -7.04 -14.84 -10.49
N SER A 218 -7.50 -14.75 -9.24
CA SER A 218 -6.89 -13.84 -8.26
C SER A 218 -5.74 -14.55 -7.56
N LEU A 219 -4.51 -14.12 -7.85
CA LEU A 219 -3.31 -14.65 -7.16
C LEU A 219 -3.38 -14.40 -5.66
N LYS A 220 -3.96 -13.26 -5.24
CA LYS A 220 -4.20 -12.95 -3.83
C LYS A 220 -5.09 -14.00 -3.15
N VAL A 221 -6.15 -14.45 -3.83
CA VAL A 221 -7.05 -15.49 -3.32
C VAL A 221 -6.36 -16.86 -3.31
N GLN A 222 -5.60 -17.19 -4.35
CA GLN A 222 -4.84 -18.44 -4.39
C GLN A 222 -3.81 -18.53 -3.26
N ILE A 223 -3.04 -17.47 -3.02
CA ILE A 223 -2.08 -17.39 -1.90
C ILE A 223 -2.81 -17.55 -0.57
N LYS A 224 -3.98 -16.90 -0.38
CA LYS A 224 -4.78 -17.07 0.83
C LYS A 224 -5.24 -18.51 1.02
N LYS A 225 -5.71 -19.19 -0.04
CA LYS A 225 -6.12 -20.60 0.02
C LYS A 225 -4.93 -21.50 0.37
N LEU A 226 -3.79 -21.32 -0.27
CA LEU A 226 -2.56 -22.06 0.01
C LEU A 226 -2.10 -21.85 1.46
N GLY A 227 -2.04 -20.59 1.92
CA GLY A 227 -1.70 -20.24 3.29
C GLY A 227 -2.62 -20.90 4.31
N SER A 228 -3.94 -20.83 4.09
CA SER A 228 -4.92 -21.48 4.98
C SER A 228 -4.77 -23.00 5.01
N GLY A 229 -4.42 -23.62 3.87
CA GLY A 229 -4.14 -25.05 3.79
C GLY A 229 -2.90 -25.45 4.58
N ILE A 230 -1.85 -24.64 4.53
CA ILE A 230 -0.62 -24.85 5.32
C ILE A 230 -0.92 -24.68 6.81
N THR A 231 -1.60 -23.61 7.22
CA THR A 231 -1.98 -23.38 8.62
C THR A 231 -2.80 -24.55 9.17
N ARG A 232 -3.80 -25.02 8.42
CA ARG A 232 -4.64 -26.15 8.82
C ARG A 232 -3.84 -27.46 8.92
N LYS A 233 -2.82 -27.66 8.09
CA LYS A 233 -1.90 -28.81 8.21
C LYS A 233 -1.02 -28.72 9.46
N ILE A 234 -0.53 -27.52 9.79
CA ILE A 234 0.27 -27.28 11.00
C ILE A 234 -0.58 -27.51 12.26
N GLU A 235 -1.79 -26.96 12.29
CA GLU A 235 -2.72 -27.10 13.41
C GLU A 235 -3.13 -28.57 13.64
N LYS A 236 -3.43 -29.32 12.56
CA LYS A 236 -3.69 -30.77 12.64
C LYS A 236 -2.50 -31.55 13.21
N ARG A 237 -1.26 -31.19 12.84
CA ARG A 237 -0.05 -31.84 13.39
C ARG A 237 0.14 -31.49 14.87
N SER A 238 -0.12 -30.25 15.26
CA SER A 238 -0.06 -29.79 16.65
C SER A 238 -1.08 -30.54 17.53
N ASN A 239 -2.35 -30.58 17.12
CA ASN A 239 -3.40 -31.26 17.87
C ASN A 239 -3.20 -32.78 17.94
N LYS A 240 -2.65 -33.40 16.89
CA LYS A 240 -2.28 -34.82 16.92
C LYS A 240 -1.20 -35.10 17.98
N LYS A 241 -0.18 -34.23 18.07
CA LYS A 241 0.91 -34.35 19.04
C LYS A 241 0.44 -34.15 20.49
N VAL A 242 -0.49 -33.21 20.72
CA VAL A 242 -1.12 -33.00 22.04
C VAL A 242 -1.95 -34.21 22.45
N ASN A 243 -2.74 -34.78 21.54
CA ASN A 243 -3.53 -35.98 21.83
C ASN A 243 -2.67 -37.21 22.11
N GLU A 244 -1.53 -37.37 21.42
CA GLU A 244 -0.57 -38.46 21.67
C GLU A 244 0.05 -38.36 23.08
N ILE A 245 0.37 -37.14 23.54
CA ILE A 245 0.89 -36.89 24.91
C ILE A 245 -0.19 -37.18 25.96
N ALA A 246 -1.42 -36.71 25.76
CA ALA A 246 -2.53 -36.95 26.69
C ALA A 246 -2.89 -38.44 26.83
N THR A 247 -2.74 -39.24 25.77
CA THR A 247 -2.91 -40.70 25.85
C THR A 247 -1.75 -41.43 26.54
N PHE A 248 -0.57 -40.80 26.63
CA PHE A 248 0.59 -41.37 27.33
C PHE A 248 0.54 -41.12 28.84
N GLU A 249 -0.10 -40.05 29.31
CA GLU A 249 -0.26 -39.75 30.75
C GLU A 249 -1.39 -40.55 31.43
N HIS A 250 -2.24 -41.22 30.65
CA HIS A 250 -3.37 -42.03 31.15
C HIS A 250 -3.14 -43.55 31.09
N LYS A 251 -1.91 -44.01 30.79
CA LYS A 251 -1.49 -45.41 30.87
C LYS A 251 -0.45 -45.59 31.96
#